data_AF-A0A257PK13-F1
#
_entry.id   AF-A0A257PK13-F1
#
_cell.length_a   1.000
_cell.length_b   1.000
_cell.length_c   1.000
_cell.angle_alpha   90.00
_cell.angle_beta   90.00
_cell.angle_gamma   90.00
#
_symmetry.space_group_name_H-M   'P 1'
#
loop_
_entity.id
_entity.type
_entity.pdbx_description
1 polymer ?
#
loop_
_entity_poly.entity_id
_entity_poly.type
_entity_poly.pdbx_seq_one_letter_code
_entity_poly.pdbx_strand_id
1 'polypeptide(L)'
;MPFLDWVNKNQAKETSRDVPYHLLHQQQTYGDAADNLLIQGDNLLALKALIPFYAGRVKCIFIDPPYNTQSAFEHYDDKLEHSQWLSMMYPRLVLLRELLAEDGS
;
A
#
# COMPACT_ATOMS: atom_id res chain seq x y z
N MET A 1 -9.95 -4.59 25.94
CA MET A 1 -9.08 -4.91 24.79
C MET A 1 -7.85 -4.03 24.88
N PRO A 2 -6.62 -4.56 24.74
CA PRO A 2 -5.44 -3.72 24.58
C PRO A 2 -5.58 -2.90 23.29
N PHE A 3 -5.03 -1.68 23.27
CA PHE A 3 -4.97 -0.84 22.07
C PHE A 3 -3.52 -0.45 21.81
N LEU A 4 -3.13 -0.42 20.54
CA LEU A 4 -1.84 0.09 20.10
C LEU A 4 -1.98 1.58 19.79
N ASP A 5 -1.13 2.42 20.36
CA ASP A 5 -1.05 3.85 20.06
C ASP A 5 0.37 4.25 19.70
N TRP A 6 0.52 5.30 18.88
CA TRP A 6 1.82 5.81 18.45
C TRP A 6 1.75 7.28 18.03
N VAL A 7 2.90 7.94 18.05
CA VAL A 7 3.05 9.33 17.58
C VAL A 7 2.63 9.43 16.11
N ASN A 8 1.81 10.42 15.77
CA ASN A 8 1.27 10.67 14.41
C ASN A 8 0.20 9.68 13.90
N LYS A 9 -0.38 8.84 14.75
CA LYS A 9 -1.48 7.95 14.38
C LYS A 9 -2.65 8.64 13.70
N ASN A 10 -3.08 9.80 14.20
CA ASN A 10 -4.20 10.54 13.61
C ASN A 10 -3.86 11.04 12.20
N GLN A 11 -2.64 11.56 12.02
CA GLN A 11 -2.17 11.97 10.70
C GLN A 11 -2.14 10.80 9.71
N ALA A 12 -1.66 9.63 10.13
CA ALA A 12 -1.64 8.43 9.26
C ALA A 12 -3.05 7.99 8.84
N LYS A 13 -4.05 8.16 9.72
CA LYS A 13 -5.46 7.93 9.38
C LYS A 13 -5.96 8.93 8.36
N GLU A 14 -5.68 10.22 8.54
CA GLU A 14 -6.03 11.27 7.59
C GLU A 14 -5.39 11.01 6.23
N THR A 15 -4.09 10.64 6.21
CA THR A 15 -3.38 10.28 4.98
C THR A 15 -4.13 9.23 4.17
N SER A 16 -4.69 8.17 4.78
CA SER A 16 -5.45 7.16 4.05
C SER A 16 -6.69 7.70 3.32
N ARG A 17 -7.34 8.71 3.89
CA ARG A 17 -8.51 9.38 3.31
C ARG A 17 -8.10 10.37 2.23
N ASP A 18 -7.04 11.12 2.48
CA ASP A 18 -6.63 12.28 1.69
C ASP A 18 -5.63 11.93 0.58
N VAL A 19 -5.29 10.64 0.40
CA VAL A 19 -4.46 10.22 -0.75
C VAL A 19 -5.14 10.70 -2.04
N PRO A 20 -4.48 11.56 -2.83
CA PRO A 20 -5.04 12.07 -4.06
C PRO A 20 -5.20 10.94 -5.09
N TYR A 21 -6.34 10.90 -5.76
CA TYR A 21 -6.51 10.03 -6.92
C TYR A 21 -5.51 10.41 -8.01
N HIS A 22 -4.84 9.40 -8.58
CA HIS A 22 -3.90 9.54 -9.67
C HIS A 22 -4.37 8.73 -10.87
N LEU A 23 -4.31 9.32 -12.06
CA LEU A 23 -4.61 8.61 -13.30
C LEU A 23 -3.45 7.68 -13.65
N LEU A 24 -3.75 6.42 -14.00
CA LEU A 24 -2.76 5.51 -14.56
C LEU A 24 -2.53 5.86 -16.03
N HIS A 25 -1.27 6.05 -16.42
CA HIS A 25 -0.87 6.29 -17.80
C HIS A 25 -0.19 5.04 -18.36
N GLN A 26 -0.78 4.43 -19.38
CA GLN A 26 -0.16 3.29 -20.06
C GLN A 26 1.12 3.75 -20.77
N GLN A 27 2.24 3.10 -20.45
CA GLN A 27 3.55 3.39 -21.05
C GLN A 27 3.92 2.36 -22.12
N GLN A 28 3.80 1.07 -21.80
CA GLN A 28 4.23 -0.04 -22.66
C GLN A 28 3.33 -1.26 -22.48
N THR A 29 3.36 -2.16 -23.45
CA THR A 29 2.69 -3.46 -23.43
C THR A 29 3.73 -4.54 -23.72
N TYR A 30 3.76 -5.59 -22.91
CA TYR A 30 4.69 -6.71 -23.06
C TYR A 30 3.92 -8.03 -23.18
N GLY A 31 4.33 -8.87 -24.14
CA GLY A 31 3.68 -10.16 -24.43
C GLY A 31 2.29 -10.01 -25.06
N ASP A 32 1.56 -11.12 -25.12
CA ASP A 32 0.17 -11.15 -25.56
C ASP A 32 -0.71 -10.68 -24.39
N ALA A 33 -1.05 -9.38 -24.43
CA ALA A 33 -1.79 -8.73 -23.37
C ALA A 33 -3.24 -9.20 -23.30
N ALA A 34 -3.70 -9.52 -22.09
CA ALA A 34 -5.13 -9.50 -21.81
C ALA A 34 -5.44 -8.94 -20.41
N ASP A 35 -4.77 -9.37 -19.33
CA ASP A 35 -5.31 -9.09 -17.98
C ASP A 35 -4.29 -8.65 -16.90
N ASN A 36 -2.98 -8.68 -17.18
CA ASN A 36 -1.96 -8.39 -16.16
C ASN A 36 -1.47 -6.94 -16.21
N LEU A 37 -1.25 -6.33 -15.04
CA LEU A 37 -0.75 -4.97 -14.90
C LEU A 37 0.58 -4.95 -14.12
N LEU A 38 1.54 -4.18 -14.64
CA LEU A 38 2.72 -3.76 -13.89
C LEU A 38 2.66 -2.24 -13.73
N ILE A 39 2.67 -1.76 -12.48
CA ILE A 39 2.54 -0.34 -12.16
C ILE A 39 3.84 0.13 -11.51
N GLN A 40 4.43 1.19 -12.05
CA GLN A 40 5.63 1.82 -11.51
C GLN A 40 5.27 3.13 -10.80
N GLY A 41 5.69 3.29 -9.54
CA GLY A 41 5.49 4.51 -8.76
C GLY A 41 5.44 4.23 -7.25
N ASP A 42 5.08 5.25 -6.46
CA ASP A 42 4.75 5.05 -5.06
C ASP A 42 3.48 4.20 -4.95
N ASN A 43 3.59 3.09 -4.21
CA ASN A 43 2.49 2.14 -4.06
C ASN A 43 1.24 2.76 -3.41
N LEU A 44 1.34 3.78 -2.56
CA LEU A 44 0.19 4.43 -1.95
C LEU A 44 -0.69 5.12 -3.00
N LEU A 45 -0.05 5.81 -3.96
CA LEU A 45 -0.74 6.44 -5.08
C LEU A 45 -1.29 5.40 -6.07
N ALA A 46 -0.50 4.37 -6.36
CA ALA A 46 -0.93 3.27 -7.23
C ALA A 46 -2.16 2.54 -6.67
N LEU A 47 -2.16 2.22 -5.37
CA LEU A 47 -3.31 1.59 -4.70
C LEU A 47 -4.55 2.47 -4.79
N LYS A 48 -4.43 3.78 -4.54
CA LYS A 48 -5.56 4.72 -4.66
C LYS A 48 -6.11 4.79 -6.09
N ALA A 49 -5.25 4.73 -7.10
CA ALA A 49 -5.65 4.73 -8.50
C ALA A 49 -6.46 3.49 -8.91
N LEU A 50 -6.22 2.35 -8.25
CA LEU A 50 -6.89 1.07 -8.55
C LEU A 50 -8.29 0.94 -7.93
N ILE A 51 -8.59 1.72 -6.89
CA ILE A 51 -9.86 1.62 -6.13
C ILE A 51 -11.11 1.64 -7.04
N PRO A 52 -11.27 2.56 -8.00
CA PRO A 52 -12.49 2.62 -8.82
C PRO A 52 -12.78 1.35 -9.65
N PHE A 53 -11.77 0.52 -9.89
CA PHE A 53 -11.85 -0.63 -10.79
C PHE A 53 -11.82 -1.98 -10.04
N TYR A 54 -11.10 -2.03 -8.91
CA TYR A 54 -10.76 -3.26 -8.21
C TYR A 54 -11.19 -3.30 -6.73
N ALA A 55 -11.88 -2.28 -6.20
CA ALA A 55 -12.41 -2.33 -4.84
C ALA A 55 -13.27 -3.59 -4.61
N GLY A 56 -13.01 -4.31 -3.52
CA GLY A 56 -13.70 -5.55 -3.17
C GLY A 56 -13.52 -6.72 -4.16
N ARG A 57 -12.53 -6.67 -5.06
CA ARG A 57 -12.35 -7.65 -6.14
C ARG A 57 -11.05 -8.45 -6.05
N VAL A 58 -10.09 -8.01 -5.24
CA VAL A 58 -8.77 -8.67 -5.14
C VAL A 58 -8.89 -9.88 -4.22
N LYS A 59 -8.61 -11.07 -4.75
CA LYS A 59 -8.72 -12.33 -3.99
C LYS A 59 -7.55 -12.55 -3.03
N CYS A 60 -6.35 -12.16 -3.42
CA CYS A 60 -5.14 -12.39 -2.66
C CYS A 60 -4.24 -11.16 -2.75
N ILE A 61 -3.75 -10.69 -1.61
CA ILE A 61 -2.75 -9.63 -1.51
C ILE A 61 -1.51 -10.21 -0.85
N PHE A 62 -0.39 -10.17 -1.59
CA PHE A 62 0.91 -10.53 -1.06
C PHE A 62 1.82 -9.31 -1.06
N ILE A 63 2.41 -8.99 0.10
CA ILE A 63 3.35 -7.88 0.25
C ILE A 63 4.57 -8.33 1.06
N ASP A 64 5.72 -7.79 0.69
CA ASP A 64 6.99 -7.99 1.39
C ASP A 64 7.55 -6.60 1.78
N PRO A 65 6.97 -5.94 2.80
CA PRO A 65 7.37 -4.59 3.17
C PRO A 65 8.74 -4.60 3.89
N PRO A 66 9.41 -3.43 4.04
CA PRO A 66 10.55 -3.27 4.93
C PRO A 66 10.29 -3.87 6.32
N TYR A 67 11.14 -4.75 6.81
CA TYR A 67 10.91 -5.51 8.04
C TYR A 67 11.16 -4.71 9.32
N ASN A 68 11.88 -3.60 9.23
CA ASN A 68 12.37 -2.80 10.34
C ASN A 68 13.24 -3.61 11.32
N THR A 69 14.15 -4.43 10.80
CA THR A 69 15.03 -5.31 11.61
C THR A 69 16.21 -4.60 12.26
N GLN A 70 16.39 -3.30 11.97
CA GLN A 70 17.58 -2.51 12.34
C GLN A 70 18.87 -2.96 11.62
N SER A 71 18.76 -3.84 10.64
CA SER A 71 19.88 -4.26 9.79
C SER A 71 20.19 -3.17 8.76
N ALA A 72 21.38 -3.16 8.20
CA ALA A 72 21.69 -2.31 7.05
C ALA A 72 21.36 -3.11 5.77
N PHE A 73 20.22 -2.82 5.14
CA PHE A 73 19.94 -3.31 3.79
C PHE A 73 20.30 -2.23 2.77
N GLU A 74 20.73 -2.63 1.56
CA GLU A 74 21.12 -1.68 0.51
C GLU A 74 19.92 -0.98 -0.16
N HIS A 75 18.71 -1.55 -0.03
CA HIS A 75 17.56 -1.18 -0.87
C HIS A 75 16.48 -0.35 -0.17
N TYR A 76 16.52 -0.25 1.17
CA TYR A 76 15.60 0.58 1.94
C TYR A 76 16.15 0.88 3.34
N ASP A 77 15.66 1.97 3.95
CA ASP A 77 16.01 2.31 5.34
C ASP A 77 15.25 1.39 6.30
N ASP A 78 15.97 0.43 6.87
CA ASP A 78 15.45 -0.58 7.79
C ASP A 78 15.66 -0.22 9.27
N LYS A 79 15.99 1.06 9.52
CA LYS A 79 16.20 1.63 10.86
C LYS A 79 15.17 2.72 11.19
N LEU A 80 13.92 2.49 10.84
CA LEU A 80 12.84 3.42 11.17
C LEU A 80 12.41 3.24 12.63
N GLU A 81 12.11 4.35 13.28
CA GLU A 81 11.37 4.31 14.55
C GLU A 81 10.02 3.63 14.33
N HIS A 82 9.57 2.79 15.27
CA HIS A 82 8.32 2.03 15.10
C HIS A 82 7.12 2.92 14.75
N SER A 83 7.05 4.13 15.31
CA SER A 83 6.00 5.10 15.02
C SER A 83 6.02 5.59 13.57
N GLN A 84 7.21 5.75 12.98
CA GLN A 84 7.38 6.14 11.58
C GLN A 84 7.01 4.99 10.65
N TRP A 85 7.48 3.78 10.94
CA TRP A 85 7.13 2.58 10.18
C TRP A 85 5.62 2.33 10.19
N LEU A 86 4.98 2.43 11.37
CA LEU A 86 3.53 2.32 11.50
C LEU A 86 2.80 3.41 10.69
N SER A 87 3.28 4.65 10.75
CA SER A 87 2.69 5.76 10.00
C SER A 87 2.83 5.61 8.48
N MET A 88 3.91 4.98 8.01
CA MET A 88 4.11 4.63 6.61
C MET A 88 3.21 3.47 6.15
N MET A 89 3.10 2.42 6.96
CA MET A 89 2.37 1.19 6.60
C MET A 89 0.86 1.33 6.72
N TYR A 90 0.37 2.04 7.74
CA TYR A 90 -1.06 2.17 8.03
C TYR A 90 -1.91 2.57 6.81
N PRO A 91 -1.64 3.68 6.09
CA PRO A 91 -2.49 4.08 4.98
C PRO A 91 -2.47 3.08 3.82
N ARG A 92 -1.35 2.37 3.59
CA ARG A 92 -1.23 1.34 2.56
C ARG A 92 -2.11 0.14 2.89
N LEU A 93 -2.06 -0.35 4.13
CA LEU A 93 -2.88 -1.47 4.58
C LEU A 93 -4.38 -1.15 4.54
N VAL A 94 -4.77 0.09 4.83
CA VAL A 94 -6.17 0.54 4.67
C VAL A 94 -6.63 0.44 3.22
N LEU A 95 -5.85 0.97 2.26
CA LEU A 95 -6.22 0.88 0.84
C LEU A 95 -6.18 -0.57 0.31
N LEU A 96 -5.23 -1.40 0.75
CA LEU A 96 -5.22 -2.82 0.44
C LEU A 96 -6.49 -3.52 0.93
N ARG A 97 -6.98 -3.17 2.13
CA ARG A 97 -8.24 -3.70 2.64
C ARG A 97 -9.45 -3.28 1.81
N GLU A 98 -9.47 -2.06 1.26
CA GLU A 98 -10.54 -1.61 0.36
C GLU A 98 -10.55 -2.40 -0.97
N LEU A 99 -9.38 -2.81 -1.45
CA LEU A 99 -9.25 -3.63 -2.67
C LEU A 99 -9.63 -5.10 -2.44
N LEU A 100 -9.39 -5.62 -1.23
CA LEU A 100 -9.58 -7.04 -0.92
C LEU A 100 -11.07 -7.42 -0.94
N ALA A 101 -11.38 -8.54 -1.61
CA ALA A 101 -12.70 -9.15 -1.58
C ALA A 101 -13.09 -9.57 -0.14
N GLU A 102 -14.39 -9.74 0.12
CA GLU A 102 -14.89 -10.17 1.42
C GLU A 102 -14.30 -11.53 1.85
N ASP A 103 -14.15 -12.44 0.88
CA ASP A 103 -13.57 -13.77 1.05
C ASP A 103 -12.07 -13.83 0.67
N GLY A 104 -11.44 -12.68 0.47
CA GLY A 104 -10.02 -12.57 0.11
C GLY A 104 -9.08 -12.69 1.31
N SER A 105 -7.81 -12.99 1.01
CA SER A 105 -6.71 -13.08 1.99
C SER A 105 -5.65 -12.02 1.75
#